data_AF-A0A1V6RTJ3-F1
#
_entry.id   AF-A0A1V6RTJ3-F1
#
_cell.length_a   1.000
_cell.length_b   1.000
_cell.length_c   1.000
_cell.angle_alpha   90.00
_cell.angle_beta   90.00
_cell.angle_gamma   90.00
#
_symmetry.space_group_name_H-M   'P 1'
#
loop_
_entity.id
_entity.type
_entity.pdbx_description
1 polymer ?
#
loop_
_entity_poly.entity_id
_entity_poly.type
_entity_poly.pdbx_seq_one_letter_code
_entity_poly.pdbx_strand_id
1 'polypeptide(L)'
;MSTQDSRGILFTHTRPQEGFRLLELTPELEELLTSKDAPVLELKSPSAALAQAVVDPAAHDYVNLCTPTQTYRIRQVQSSNSLHILRPSRGEISQADIKVVEEEAGESGTLNLPDEAVTAVAKCSSTLELHIPPGGFSAVPFLEKSLRLYDRRSDDDGDIAMGGSTNSTSPLGSKEMRAARENVCEDIPVSTAQCEQGWMELCAFVDGVEEVACWRPSARSRLAVWKRLAEGAVLQGIDLEKQFLVGDLWKSVLDDDEEMEPPFPRALLEAVVRRICIANERPPLVDDIKWASFDKVECTQWVGETYLAANAPTTSSAIGRSEFLRAWKDCLPESWRGEAALSKLPNGCYNTPDPTTICFVEPSQRQPTNKTASTPATTAKAKNTRNWHELLKGRR
;
A
#
# COMPACT_ATOMS: atom_id res chain seq x y z
N MET A 1 63.29 -5.50 18.13
CA MET A 1 62.52 -5.10 19.33
C MET A 1 61.69 -3.89 18.93
N SER A 2 60.43 -4.10 18.54
CA SER A 2 59.50 -3.02 18.17
C SER A 2 58.78 -2.60 19.44
N THR A 3 59.16 -1.45 19.99
CA THR A 3 58.40 -0.77 21.04
C THR A 3 57.20 -0.12 20.36
N GLN A 4 56.04 -0.78 20.40
CA GLN A 4 54.78 -0.09 20.14
C GLN A 4 54.58 0.86 21.31
N ASP A 5 54.77 2.16 21.09
CA ASP A 5 54.24 3.21 21.97
C ASP A 5 52.71 3.08 21.96
N SER A 6 52.16 2.33 22.92
CA SER A 6 50.72 2.22 23.13
C SER A 6 50.22 3.52 23.76
N ARG A 7 50.09 4.59 22.97
CA ARG A 7 49.35 5.79 23.39
C ARG A 7 47.89 5.37 23.63
N GLY A 8 47.51 5.27 24.90
CA GLY A 8 46.11 5.02 25.28
C GLY A 8 45.24 6.18 24.83
N ILE A 9 44.05 5.87 24.28
CA ILE A 9 43.04 6.87 23.89
C ILE A 9 42.15 7.10 25.11
N LEU A 10 41.93 8.35 25.50
CA LEU A 10 41.06 8.68 26.62
C LEU A 10 39.60 8.34 26.27
N PHE A 11 38.93 7.56 27.13
CA PHE A 11 37.53 7.17 26.97
C PHE A 11 36.65 7.82 28.03
N THR A 12 35.61 8.54 27.60
CA THR A 12 34.67 9.25 28.48
C THR A 12 33.21 8.88 28.15
N HIS A 13 32.24 9.23 29.01
CA HIS A 13 30.82 9.04 28.73
C HIS A 13 30.02 10.31 29.06
N THR A 14 29.04 10.67 28.22
CA THR A 14 28.17 11.81 28.51
C THR A 14 27.05 11.44 29.48
N ARG A 15 26.60 12.42 30.28
CA ARG A 15 25.35 12.36 31.04
C ARG A 15 24.62 13.71 30.91
N PRO A 16 23.39 13.76 30.40
CA PRO A 16 22.55 12.63 29.96
C PRO A 16 23.07 11.97 28.67
N GLN A 17 22.69 10.71 28.46
CA GLN A 17 22.94 10.00 27.20
C GLN A 17 22.01 10.53 26.12
N GLU A 18 22.50 10.61 24.88
CA GLU A 18 21.74 11.09 23.73
C GLU A 18 20.76 10.02 23.23
N GLY A 19 19.59 10.44 22.71
CA GLY A 19 18.49 9.56 22.29
C GLY A 19 18.68 8.83 20.95
N PHE A 20 19.90 8.40 20.64
CA PHE A 20 20.20 7.74 19.37
C PHE A 20 19.65 6.30 19.33
N ARG A 21 19.14 5.92 18.16
CA ARG A 21 18.75 4.54 17.84
C ARG A 21 19.47 4.09 16.57
N LEU A 22 19.80 2.81 16.53
CA LEU A 22 20.41 2.19 15.36
C LEU A 22 19.30 1.66 14.45
N LEU A 23 19.30 2.09 13.19
CA LEU A 23 18.40 1.61 12.15
C LEU A 23 19.20 0.82 11.12
N GLU A 24 18.71 -0.36 10.78
CA GLU A 24 19.23 -1.15 9.67
C GLU A 24 19.00 -0.41 8.35
N LEU A 25 20.06 -0.28 7.56
CA LEU A 25 19.99 0.30 6.22
C LEU A 25 20.17 -0.83 5.21
N THR A 26 19.12 -1.09 4.42
CA THR A 26 19.22 -1.94 3.25
C THR A 26 20.06 -1.23 2.18
N PRO A 27 20.69 -1.97 1.24
CA PRO A 27 21.48 -1.35 0.16
C PRO A 27 20.68 -0.32 -0.65
N GLU A 28 19.40 -0.59 -0.89
CA GLU A 28 18.49 0.31 -1.60
C GLU A 28 18.26 1.62 -0.83
N LEU A 29 18.13 1.57 0.49
CA LEU A 29 17.97 2.76 1.34
C LEU A 29 19.29 3.53 1.49
N GLU A 30 20.42 2.84 1.55
CA GLU A 30 21.73 3.48 1.57
C GLU A 30 21.95 4.28 0.28
N GLU A 31 21.65 3.69 -0.88
CA GLU A 31 21.71 4.37 -2.18
C GLU A 31 20.77 5.58 -2.22
N LEU A 32 19.54 5.41 -1.71
CA LEU A 32 18.54 6.48 -1.68
C LEU A 32 18.97 7.66 -0.78
N LEU A 33 19.55 7.38 0.39
CA LEU A 33 20.01 8.38 1.36
C LEU A 33 21.31 9.07 0.93
N THR A 34 22.15 8.38 0.16
CA THR A 34 23.43 8.92 -0.35
C THR A 34 23.30 9.58 -1.73
N SER A 35 22.13 9.48 -2.37
CA SER A 35 21.80 10.16 -3.62
C SER A 35 21.85 11.68 -3.48
N LYS A 36 22.13 12.37 -4.60
CA LYS A 36 22.16 13.84 -4.67
C LYS A 36 20.79 14.46 -4.37
N ASP A 37 19.73 13.76 -4.76
CA ASP A 37 18.33 14.14 -4.53
C ASP A 37 17.72 13.17 -3.51
N ALA A 38 18.26 13.14 -2.30
CA ALA A 38 17.76 12.27 -1.23
C ALA A 38 16.29 12.62 -0.90
N PRO A 39 15.35 11.69 -1.10
CA PRO A 39 13.94 11.95 -0.82
C PRO A 39 13.65 11.97 0.67
N VAL A 40 12.53 12.61 1.05
CA VAL A 40 12.02 12.57 2.41
C VAL A 40 11.53 11.16 2.72
N LEU A 41 12.01 10.58 3.82
CA LEU A 41 11.51 9.33 4.35
C LEU A 41 10.48 9.62 5.45
N GLU A 42 9.36 8.91 5.40
CA GLU A 42 8.24 9.14 6.31
C GLU A 42 8.06 7.96 7.26
N LEU A 43 7.84 8.26 8.55
CA LEU A 43 7.44 7.27 9.53
C LEU A 43 5.93 7.36 9.71
N LYS A 44 5.21 6.33 9.23
CA LYS A 44 3.75 6.27 9.31
C LYS A 44 3.30 5.15 10.22
N SER A 45 2.28 5.44 11.03
CA SER A 45 1.60 4.44 11.86
C SER A 45 0.09 4.52 11.60
N PRO A 46 -0.62 3.39 11.55
CA PRO A 46 -2.07 3.42 11.40
C PRO A 46 -2.70 4.13 12.60
N SER A 47 -3.71 4.97 12.35
CA SER A 47 -4.56 5.49 13.42
C SER A 47 -5.32 4.35 14.12
N ALA A 48 -5.77 4.56 15.36
CA ALA A 48 -6.55 3.54 16.08
C ALA A 48 -7.81 3.10 15.32
N ALA A 49 -8.41 4.01 14.55
CA ALA A 49 -9.54 3.70 13.67
C ALA A 49 -9.10 2.80 12.50
N LEU A 50 -7.97 3.10 11.84
CA LEU A 50 -7.48 2.35 10.68
C LEU A 50 -6.83 1.02 11.04
N ALA A 51 -6.25 0.89 12.23
CA ALA A 51 -5.61 -0.35 12.67
C ALA A 51 -6.60 -1.51 12.83
N GLN A 52 -7.87 -1.23 13.09
CA GLN A 52 -8.96 -2.22 13.07
C GLN A 52 -9.36 -2.69 11.65
N ALA A 53 -8.88 -2.03 10.59
CA ALA A 53 -9.19 -2.42 9.21
C ALA A 53 -8.41 -3.66 8.75
N VAL A 54 -7.34 -4.02 9.45
CA VAL A 54 -6.48 -5.16 9.12
C VAL A 54 -6.76 -6.30 10.08
N VAL A 55 -6.84 -7.51 9.54
CA VAL A 55 -7.04 -8.75 10.33
C VAL A 55 -5.83 -9.09 11.22
N ASP A 56 -4.69 -8.40 11.04
CA ASP A 56 -3.48 -8.55 11.84
C ASP A 56 -3.67 -7.83 13.20
N PRO A 57 -3.88 -8.55 14.32
CA PRO A 57 -4.08 -7.94 15.63
C PRO A 57 -2.86 -7.13 16.11
N ALA A 58 -1.68 -7.36 15.52
CA ALA A 58 -0.48 -6.60 15.84
C ALA A 58 -0.32 -5.31 14.99
N ALA A 59 -1.23 -5.02 14.06
CA ALA A 59 -1.18 -3.82 13.21
C ALA A 59 -1.15 -2.50 14.00
N HIS A 60 -1.68 -2.49 15.23
CA HIS A 60 -1.69 -1.32 16.13
C HIS A 60 -0.29 -0.96 16.66
N ASP A 61 0.66 -1.90 16.67
CA ASP A 61 1.95 -1.76 17.34
C ASP A 61 3.10 -1.49 16.37
N TYR A 62 2.82 -1.35 15.08
CA TYR A 62 3.84 -1.20 14.04
C TYR A 62 3.96 0.23 13.54
N VAL A 63 5.20 0.68 13.42
CA VAL A 63 5.57 1.88 12.66
C VAL A 63 6.19 1.41 11.34
N ASN A 64 5.76 2.02 10.25
CA ASN A 64 6.26 1.74 8.92
C ASN A 64 7.16 2.88 8.45
N LEU A 65 8.33 2.54 7.91
CA LEU A 65 9.19 3.45 7.16
C LEU A 65 8.74 3.44 5.70
N CYS A 66 8.32 4.59 5.19
CA CYS A 66 7.87 4.78 3.83
C CYS A 66 8.91 5.56 3.04
N THR A 67 9.39 4.96 1.96
CA THR A 67 10.06 5.64 0.86
C THR A 67 8.99 6.09 -0.16
N PRO A 68 9.32 6.85 -1.21
CA PRO A 68 8.35 7.21 -2.24
C PRO A 68 7.67 6.01 -2.92
N THR A 69 8.38 4.87 -3.02
CA THR A 69 7.95 3.69 -3.79
C THR A 69 7.64 2.46 -2.95
N GLN A 70 8.18 2.38 -1.73
CA GLN A 70 8.18 1.15 -0.93
C GLN A 70 8.00 1.42 0.56
N THR A 71 7.34 0.47 1.23
CA THR A 71 7.11 0.47 2.68
C THR A 71 7.89 -0.64 3.36
N TYR A 72 8.44 -0.35 4.53
CA TYR A 72 9.13 -1.29 5.41
C TYR A 72 8.50 -1.26 6.80
N ARG A 73 8.23 -2.41 7.41
CA ARG A 73 7.76 -2.50 8.80
C ARG A 73 8.97 -2.47 9.72
N ILE A 74 9.00 -1.54 10.65
CA ILE A 74 10.09 -1.44 11.63
C ILE A 74 9.86 -2.46 12.74
N ARG A 75 10.88 -3.26 13.02
CA ARG A 75 10.91 -4.20 14.15
C ARG A 75 12.04 -3.86 15.10
N GLN A 76 11.75 -3.80 16.39
CA GLN A 76 12.78 -3.61 17.39
C GLN A 76 13.34 -4.96 17.86
N VAL A 77 14.64 -5.16 17.68
CA VAL A 77 15.37 -6.35 18.16
C VAL A 77 16.27 -5.95 19.31
N GLN A 78 16.10 -6.63 20.45
CA GLN A 78 16.92 -6.39 21.64
C GLN A 78 18.23 -7.15 21.53
N SER A 79 19.31 -6.53 21.98
CA SER A 79 20.63 -7.14 22.06
C SER A 79 21.08 -7.24 23.51
N SER A 80 21.65 -8.39 23.88
CA SER A 80 22.32 -8.55 25.18
C SER A 80 23.73 -7.93 25.19
N ASN A 81 24.23 -7.47 24.04
CA ASN A 81 25.53 -6.83 23.92
C ASN A 81 25.45 -5.34 24.29
N SER A 82 26.52 -4.82 24.89
CA SER A 82 26.67 -3.40 25.17
C SER A 82 27.16 -2.65 23.92
N LEU A 83 26.23 -2.06 23.16
CA LEU A 83 26.58 -1.21 22.01
C LEU A 83 26.67 0.24 22.46
N HIS A 84 27.80 0.87 22.18
CA HIS A 84 28.08 2.27 22.50
C HIS A 84 28.33 3.05 21.21
N ILE A 85 27.62 4.18 21.05
CA ILE A 85 27.91 5.14 19.98
C ILE A 85 28.96 6.10 20.51
N LEU A 86 30.07 6.17 19.77
CA LEU A 86 31.24 6.93 20.14
C LEU A 86 31.39 8.16 19.24
N ARG A 87 31.70 9.31 19.85
CA ARG A 87 32.01 10.56 19.14
C ARG A 87 33.45 10.96 19.46
N PRO A 88 34.28 11.32 18.46
CA PRO A 88 35.60 11.89 18.71
C PRO A 88 35.48 13.23 19.45
N SER A 89 36.25 13.43 20.50
CA SER A 89 36.26 14.66 21.31
C SER A 89 37.40 15.55 20.83
N ARG A 90 37.09 16.68 20.20
CA ARG A 90 38.10 17.61 19.66
C ARG A 90 38.59 18.60 20.72
N GLY A 91 39.23 18.10 21.78
CA GLY A 91 39.85 18.94 22.81
C GLY A 91 38.89 19.62 23.79
N GLU A 92 37.64 19.17 23.86
CA GLU A 92 36.60 19.73 24.76
C GLU A 92 36.66 19.18 26.19
N ILE A 93 37.53 18.20 26.46
CA ILE A 93 37.62 17.53 27.76
C ILE A 93 38.65 18.27 28.61
N SER A 94 38.20 18.92 29.68
CA SER A 94 39.06 19.54 30.67
C SER A 94 39.59 18.49 31.65
N GLN A 95 40.77 18.72 32.22
CA GLN A 95 41.32 17.90 33.31
C GLN A 95 40.36 17.78 34.50
N ALA A 96 39.44 18.75 34.68
CA ALA A 96 38.40 18.73 35.69
C ALA A 96 37.29 17.69 35.46
N ASP A 97 37.11 17.23 34.22
CA ASP A 97 36.07 16.27 33.83
C ASP A 97 36.49 14.81 34.03
N ILE A 98 37.76 14.59 34.41
CA ILE A 98 38.38 13.28 34.46
C ILE A 98 38.51 12.84 35.91
N LYS A 99 37.62 11.95 36.35
CA LYS A 99 37.80 11.19 37.59
C LYS A 99 38.85 10.10 37.35
N VAL A 100 40.11 10.46 37.49
CA VAL A 100 41.22 9.50 37.46
C VAL A 100 41.07 8.53 38.63
N VAL A 101 41.08 7.23 38.35
CA VAL A 101 41.29 6.20 39.39
C VAL A 101 42.75 6.33 39.80
N GLU A 102 42.99 6.69 41.07
CA GLU A 102 44.25 7.24 41.63
C GLU A 102 45.52 6.37 41.51
N GLU A 103 45.55 5.30 40.72
CA GLU A 103 46.63 4.31 40.75
C GLU A 103 47.77 4.53 39.72
N GLU A 104 47.65 5.47 38.77
CA GLU A 104 48.69 5.68 37.73
C GLU A 104 49.27 7.11 37.65
N ALA A 105 49.02 7.97 38.65
CA ALA A 105 49.64 9.29 38.70
C ALA A 105 51.06 9.20 39.30
N GLY A 106 52.07 9.07 38.43
CA GLY A 106 53.48 9.26 38.81
C GLY A 106 53.74 10.67 39.36
N GLU A 107 54.85 10.83 40.09
CA GLU A 107 55.25 12.00 40.91
C GLU A 107 55.38 13.37 40.19
N SER A 108 55.01 13.48 38.93
CA SER A 108 54.87 14.75 38.23
C SER A 108 53.42 14.92 37.79
N GLY A 109 52.64 15.67 38.57
CA GLY A 109 51.18 15.85 38.45
C GLY A 109 50.66 16.53 37.17
N THR A 110 51.34 16.34 36.03
CA THR A 110 50.85 16.72 34.71
C THR A 110 50.46 15.45 33.96
N LEU A 111 49.16 15.12 33.96
CA LEU A 111 48.62 14.14 33.05
C LEU A 111 48.80 14.70 31.63
N ASN A 112 49.67 14.09 30.83
CA ASN A 112 49.71 14.33 29.38
C ASN A 112 48.41 13.74 28.81
N LEU A 113 47.35 14.55 28.83
CA LEU A 113 46.08 14.19 28.25
C LEU A 113 46.27 14.06 26.74
N PRO A 114 46.03 12.88 26.15
CA PRO A 114 46.10 12.75 24.71
C PRO A 114 45.06 13.70 24.09
N ASP A 115 45.47 14.47 23.07
CA ASP A 115 44.56 15.32 22.27
C ASP A 115 43.43 14.50 21.62
N GLU A 116 43.66 13.19 21.49
CA GLU A 116 42.72 12.21 20.95
C GLU A 116 41.95 11.54 22.10
N ALA A 117 40.70 11.95 22.25
CA ALA A 117 39.75 11.35 23.17
C ALA A 117 38.47 10.93 22.43
N VAL A 118 37.77 9.95 23.01
CA VAL A 118 36.52 9.43 22.47
C VAL A 118 35.48 9.41 23.59
N THR A 119 34.30 9.95 23.31
CA THR A 119 33.18 9.98 24.26
C THR A 119 32.06 9.05 23.80
N ALA A 120 31.61 8.17 24.70
CA ALA A 120 30.37 7.41 24.54
C ALA A 120 29.16 8.33 24.76
N VAL A 121 28.49 8.69 23.66
CA VAL A 121 27.36 9.62 23.64
C VAL A 121 26.01 8.94 23.81
N ALA A 122 25.92 7.68 23.40
CA ALA A 122 24.71 6.87 23.55
C ALA A 122 25.03 5.40 23.81
N LYS A 123 24.13 4.72 24.52
CA LYS A 123 24.12 3.27 24.71
C LYS A 123 22.85 2.71 24.09
N CYS A 124 23.00 1.87 23.07
CA CYS A 124 21.87 1.26 22.37
C CYS A 124 21.72 -0.19 22.83
N SER A 125 20.61 -0.53 23.49
CA SER A 125 20.26 -1.91 23.85
C SER A 125 19.41 -2.62 22.79
N SER A 126 19.04 -1.91 21.74
CA SER A 126 18.24 -2.44 20.63
C SER A 126 18.62 -1.83 19.30
N THR A 127 18.35 -2.59 18.25
CA THR A 127 18.44 -2.19 16.83
C THR A 127 17.04 -2.21 16.23
N LEU A 128 16.79 -1.30 15.29
CA LEU A 128 15.58 -1.25 14.50
C LEU A 128 15.88 -1.93 13.16
N GLU A 129 15.22 -3.05 12.91
CA GLU A 129 15.33 -3.83 11.67
C GLU A 129 14.19 -3.50 10.72
N LEU A 130 14.47 -3.59 9.42
CA LEU A 130 13.49 -3.33 8.37
C LEU A 130 12.97 -4.63 7.79
N HIS A 131 11.67 -4.85 7.90
CA HIS A 131 11.04 -6.09 7.50
C HIS A 131 9.89 -5.86 6.51
N ILE A 132 9.90 -6.61 5.41
CA ILE A 132 8.78 -6.67 4.46
C ILE A 132 8.01 -7.97 4.73
N PRO A 133 6.71 -7.92 5.08
CA PRO A 133 5.92 -9.12 5.31
C PRO A 133 5.75 -9.95 4.03
N PRO A 134 5.60 -11.29 4.16
CA PRO A 134 5.35 -12.15 3.02
C PRO A 134 4.00 -11.78 2.40
N GLY A 135 4.00 -11.34 1.14
CA GLY A 135 2.83 -10.78 0.46
C GLY A 135 2.85 -9.25 0.29
N GLY A 136 3.85 -8.56 0.84
CA GLY A 136 4.01 -7.12 0.70
C GLY A 136 3.00 -6.30 1.52
N PHE A 137 2.93 -5.00 1.22
CA PHE A 137 1.98 -4.08 1.84
C PHE A 137 0.86 -3.74 0.85
N SER A 138 -0.38 -3.73 1.32
CA SER A 138 -1.54 -3.30 0.54
C SER A 138 -2.22 -2.11 1.23
N ALA A 139 -2.50 -1.07 0.44
CA ALA A 139 -3.27 0.09 0.89
C ALA A 139 -4.79 -0.18 0.91
N VAL A 140 -5.25 -1.20 0.19
CA VAL A 140 -6.68 -1.48 -0.05
C VAL A 140 -7.49 -1.58 1.23
N PRO A 141 -7.10 -2.36 2.27
CA PRO A 141 -7.91 -2.48 3.48
C PRO A 141 -8.08 -1.15 4.23
N PHE A 142 -7.05 -0.31 4.21
CA PHE A 142 -7.10 1.01 4.83
C PHE A 142 -7.99 1.96 4.03
N LEU A 143 -7.85 1.97 2.70
CA LEU A 143 -8.67 2.76 1.79
C LEU A 143 -10.15 2.37 1.87
N GLU A 144 -10.49 1.09 1.96
CA GLU A 144 -11.88 0.63 2.06
C GLU A 144 -12.59 1.18 3.32
N LYS A 145 -11.83 1.41 4.39
CA LYS A 145 -12.34 2.01 5.64
C LYS A 145 -12.37 3.54 5.60
N SER A 146 -11.42 4.18 4.91
CA SER A 146 -11.36 5.64 4.79
C SER A 146 -12.34 6.22 3.77
N LEU A 147 -12.62 5.49 2.68
CA LEU A 147 -13.41 5.98 1.55
C LEU A 147 -14.92 5.71 1.72
N ARG A 148 -15.75 6.68 1.30
CA ARG A 148 -17.21 6.53 1.29
C ARG A 148 -17.63 5.56 0.17
N LEU A 149 -18.63 4.72 0.41
CA LEU A 149 -19.14 3.79 -0.61
C LEU A 149 -20.11 4.51 -1.56
N TYR A 150 -19.85 4.41 -2.87
CA TYR A 150 -20.73 4.90 -3.93
C TYR A 150 -21.55 3.74 -4.52
N ASP A 151 -22.85 3.70 -4.24
CA ASP A 151 -23.80 2.74 -4.81
C ASP A 151 -25.05 3.47 -5.31
N ARG A 152 -25.24 3.59 -6.63
CA ARG A 152 -26.35 4.33 -7.24
C ARG A 152 -27.66 3.51 -7.27
N ARG A 153 -27.97 2.81 -6.17
CA ARG A 153 -29.25 2.10 -5.97
C ARG A 153 -30.01 2.71 -4.79
N SER A 154 -30.64 3.83 -5.05
CA SER A 154 -31.94 4.15 -4.47
C SER A 154 -32.79 4.69 -5.61
N ASP A 155 -33.72 3.88 -6.10
CA ASP A 155 -34.92 4.43 -6.69
C ASP A 155 -35.51 5.34 -5.59
N ASP A 156 -35.42 6.66 -5.80
CA ASP A 156 -36.25 7.71 -5.21
C ASP A 156 -37.10 7.33 -3.98
N ASP A 157 -36.56 7.50 -2.75
CA ASP A 157 -37.36 7.93 -1.58
C ASP A 157 -36.46 8.31 -0.38
N GLY A 158 -36.65 9.53 0.14
CA GLY A 158 -36.43 9.85 1.55
C GLY A 158 -35.06 10.38 2.00
N ASP A 159 -35.00 11.71 2.15
CA ASP A 159 -34.19 12.43 3.14
C ASP A 159 -32.71 12.70 2.84
N ILE A 160 -32.42 13.34 1.69
CA ILE A 160 -31.32 14.31 1.66
C ILE A 160 -31.82 15.53 2.43
N ALA A 161 -31.34 15.68 3.66
CA ALA A 161 -31.67 16.82 4.51
C ALA A 161 -31.50 18.13 3.73
N MET A 162 -32.63 18.80 3.47
CA MET A 162 -32.71 20.16 2.93
C MET A 162 -32.12 21.15 3.94
N GLY A 163 -30.80 21.21 4.02
CA GLY A 163 -30.02 22.26 4.66
C GLY A 163 -29.52 23.22 3.58
N GLY A 164 -30.31 24.26 3.32
CA GLY A 164 -30.11 25.15 2.17
C GLY A 164 -28.79 25.93 2.15
N SER A 165 -28.28 26.13 0.94
CA SER A 165 -27.85 27.43 0.43
C SER A 165 -27.52 27.27 -1.06
N THR A 166 -28.44 27.70 -1.92
CA THR A 166 -28.20 27.85 -3.36
C THR A 166 -27.25 29.02 -3.57
N ASN A 167 -25.95 28.76 -3.46
CA ASN A 167 -24.93 29.58 -4.08
C ASN A 167 -24.23 28.71 -5.12
N SER A 168 -24.46 29.05 -6.39
CA SER A 168 -23.75 28.55 -7.56
C SER A 168 -22.24 28.60 -7.31
N THR A 169 -21.68 27.49 -6.83
CA THR A 169 -20.25 27.35 -6.63
C THR A 169 -19.70 26.75 -7.91
N SER A 170 -18.75 27.44 -8.55
CA SER A 170 -18.03 26.92 -9.71
C SER A 170 -17.48 25.52 -9.38
N PRO A 171 -17.37 24.60 -10.36
CA PRO A 171 -16.79 23.28 -10.09
C PRO A 171 -15.45 23.46 -9.37
N LEU A 172 -15.34 22.83 -8.20
CA LEU A 172 -14.19 22.93 -7.30
C LEU A 172 -12.91 22.61 -8.08
N GLY A 173 -11.83 23.34 -7.78
CA GLY A 173 -10.63 23.30 -8.58
C GLY A 173 -9.95 21.93 -8.51
N SER A 174 -9.31 21.50 -9.59
CA SER A 174 -8.50 20.26 -9.63
C SER A 174 -7.45 20.17 -8.51
N LYS A 175 -7.05 21.31 -7.94
CA LYS A 175 -6.19 21.42 -6.76
C LYS A 175 -6.85 20.97 -5.46
N GLU A 176 -8.12 21.28 -5.24
CA GLU A 176 -8.85 20.90 -4.02
C GLU A 176 -9.14 19.40 -4.02
N MET A 177 -9.51 18.85 -5.19
CA MET A 177 -9.68 17.41 -5.37
C MET A 177 -8.36 16.66 -5.11
N ARG A 178 -7.23 17.23 -5.55
CA ARG A 178 -5.91 16.68 -5.30
C ARG A 178 -5.55 16.70 -3.82
N ALA A 179 -5.78 17.83 -3.14
CA ALA A 179 -5.52 17.97 -1.71
C ALA A 179 -6.36 17.00 -0.88
N ALA A 180 -7.63 16.80 -1.22
CA ALA A 180 -8.49 15.84 -0.52
C ALA A 180 -7.96 14.41 -0.63
N ARG A 181 -7.46 14.01 -1.82
CA ARG A 181 -6.82 12.71 -2.02
C ARG A 181 -5.51 12.59 -1.21
N GLU A 182 -4.67 13.61 -1.27
CA GLU A 182 -3.38 13.64 -0.55
C GLU A 182 -3.60 13.49 0.95
N ASN A 183 -4.57 14.21 1.53
CA ASN A 183 -4.95 14.09 2.94
C ASN A 183 -5.34 12.64 3.31
N VAL A 184 -6.06 11.93 2.44
CA VAL A 184 -6.41 10.51 2.69
C VAL A 184 -5.17 9.61 2.64
N CYS A 185 -4.23 9.85 1.72
CA CYS A 185 -2.99 9.07 1.62
C CYS A 185 -1.96 9.38 2.73
N GLU A 186 -2.02 10.54 3.37
CA GLU A 186 -1.17 10.88 4.52
C GLU A 186 -1.46 9.96 5.72
N ASP A 187 -2.73 9.68 5.99
CA ASP A 187 -3.18 8.84 7.10
C ASP A 187 -2.98 7.32 6.87
N ILE A 188 -2.68 6.92 5.63
CA ILE A 188 -2.51 5.51 5.27
C ILE A 188 -1.06 5.09 5.54
N PRO A 189 -0.83 4.00 6.29
CA PRO A 189 0.51 3.60 6.73
C PRO A 189 1.32 2.86 5.64
N VAL A 190 1.32 3.39 4.42
CA VAL A 190 2.06 2.87 3.27
C VAL A 190 2.67 4.02 2.45
N SER A 191 3.64 3.69 1.60
CA SER A 191 4.24 4.59 0.62
C SER A 191 3.21 5.18 -0.33
N THR A 192 3.52 6.36 -0.88
CA THR A 192 2.66 7.06 -1.83
C THR A 192 2.34 6.20 -3.05
N ALA A 193 3.35 5.57 -3.66
CA ALA A 193 3.13 4.69 -4.81
C ALA A 193 2.19 3.51 -4.50
N GLN A 194 2.30 2.92 -3.30
CA GLN A 194 1.41 1.84 -2.88
C GLN A 194 -0.01 2.34 -2.55
N CYS A 195 -0.14 3.56 -2.01
CA CYS A 195 -1.44 4.22 -1.81
C CYS A 195 -2.13 4.46 -3.15
N GLU A 196 -1.40 5.02 -4.12
CA GLU A 196 -1.90 5.28 -5.47
C GLU A 196 -2.30 3.98 -6.19
N GLN A 197 -1.51 2.91 -6.05
CA GLN A 197 -1.85 1.61 -6.60
C GLN A 197 -3.14 1.06 -6.01
N GLY A 198 -3.33 1.15 -4.68
CA GLY A 198 -4.58 0.73 -4.03
C GLY A 198 -5.78 1.60 -4.41
N TRP A 199 -5.56 2.91 -4.58
CA TRP A 199 -6.56 3.85 -5.06
C TRP A 199 -7.06 3.48 -6.46
N MET A 200 -6.13 3.16 -7.37
CA MET A 200 -6.45 2.66 -8.70
C MET A 200 -7.17 1.31 -8.65
N GLU A 201 -6.69 0.37 -7.82
CA GLU A 201 -7.28 -0.96 -7.68
C GLU A 201 -8.76 -0.92 -7.28
N LEU A 202 -9.11 -0.01 -6.38
CA LEU A 202 -10.47 0.22 -5.91
C LEU A 202 -11.34 1.04 -6.89
N CYS A 203 -10.77 1.54 -7.99
CA CYS A 203 -11.38 2.56 -8.84
C CYS A 203 -11.87 3.77 -8.02
N ALA A 204 -11.12 4.15 -6.99
CA ALA A 204 -11.48 5.27 -6.13
C ALA A 204 -11.42 6.58 -6.92
N PHE A 205 -12.29 7.52 -6.56
CA PHE A 205 -12.39 8.80 -7.24
C PHE A 205 -12.77 9.90 -6.25
N VAL A 206 -12.46 11.13 -6.63
CA VAL A 206 -12.90 12.32 -5.90
C VAL A 206 -14.05 12.93 -6.67
N ASP A 207 -15.16 13.16 -5.99
CA ASP A 207 -16.27 13.95 -6.53
C ASP A 207 -16.26 15.31 -5.85
N GLY A 208 -16.57 16.36 -6.61
CA GLY A 208 -16.61 17.75 -6.14
C GLY A 208 -17.78 18.52 -6.71
N VAL A 209 -18.85 17.84 -7.12
CA VAL A 209 -20.10 18.49 -7.57
C VAL A 209 -20.81 19.17 -6.39
N GLU A 210 -20.84 18.55 -5.21
CA GLU A 210 -21.50 19.11 -4.01
C GLU A 210 -20.55 19.25 -2.81
N GLU A 211 -19.82 18.20 -2.46
CA GLU A 211 -18.83 18.16 -1.38
C GLU A 211 -17.56 17.47 -1.91
N VAL A 212 -16.37 18.00 -1.61
CA VAL A 212 -15.12 17.30 -1.95
C VAL A 212 -15.00 16.06 -1.08
N ALA A 213 -15.41 14.92 -1.63
CA ALA A 213 -15.40 13.64 -0.94
C ALA A 213 -14.68 12.58 -1.77
N CYS A 214 -13.98 11.69 -1.06
CA CYS A 214 -13.28 10.56 -1.64
C CYS A 214 -14.17 9.32 -1.58
N TRP A 215 -14.47 8.76 -2.75
CA TRP A 215 -15.43 7.69 -2.93
C TRP A 215 -14.76 6.42 -3.46
N ARG A 216 -15.31 5.27 -3.06
CA ARG A 216 -15.06 3.96 -3.67
C ARG A 216 -16.37 3.43 -4.28
N PRO A 217 -16.40 3.05 -5.56
CA PRO A 217 -17.61 2.50 -6.17
C PRO A 217 -17.90 1.07 -5.69
N SER A 218 -19.19 0.75 -5.52
CA SER A 218 -19.65 -0.62 -5.34
C SER A 218 -19.30 -1.48 -6.56
N ALA A 219 -19.25 -2.81 -6.41
CA ALA A 219 -19.06 -3.71 -7.55
C ALA A 219 -20.16 -3.53 -8.61
N ARG A 220 -21.38 -3.19 -8.19
CA ARG A 220 -22.51 -2.91 -9.09
C ARG A 220 -22.30 -1.63 -9.87
N SER A 221 -21.87 -0.55 -9.21
CA SER A 221 -21.54 0.72 -9.87
C SER A 221 -20.42 0.53 -10.89
N ARG A 222 -19.34 -0.19 -10.54
CA ARG A 222 -18.26 -0.52 -11.48
C ARG A 222 -18.76 -1.29 -12.71
N LEU A 223 -19.62 -2.29 -12.49
CA LEU A 223 -20.21 -3.08 -13.57
C LEU A 223 -21.15 -2.23 -14.46
N ALA A 224 -21.93 -1.33 -13.86
CA ALA A 224 -22.84 -0.45 -14.59
C ALA A 224 -22.08 0.52 -15.51
N VAL A 225 -20.99 1.12 -15.00
CA VAL A 225 -20.10 1.97 -15.78
C VAL A 225 -19.49 1.19 -16.94
N TRP A 226 -18.97 -0.02 -16.68
CA TRP A 226 -18.42 -0.87 -17.73
C TRP A 226 -19.43 -1.21 -18.83
N LYS A 227 -20.67 -1.59 -18.47
CA LYS A 227 -21.71 -1.91 -19.45
C LYS A 227 -22.02 -0.73 -20.35
N ARG A 228 -22.24 0.45 -19.77
CA ARG A 228 -22.50 1.68 -20.54
C ARG A 228 -21.32 2.05 -21.44
N LEU A 229 -20.10 1.92 -20.93
CA LEU A 229 -18.87 2.15 -21.69
C LEU A 229 -18.77 1.20 -22.90
N ALA A 230 -19.00 -0.10 -22.69
CA ALA A 230 -18.95 -1.10 -23.75
C ALA A 230 -20.04 -0.88 -24.80
N GLU A 231 -21.27 -0.53 -24.37
CA GLU A 231 -22.38 -0.18 -25.26
C GLU A 231 -22.05 1.08 -26.08
N GLY A 232 -21.60 2.16 -25.44
CA GLY A 232 -21.21 3.40 -26.10
C GLY A 232 -20.06 3.22 -27.09
N ALA A 233 -19.05 2.42 -26.72
CA ALA A 233 -17.94 2.10 -27.62
C ALA A 233 -18.40 1.34 -28.87
N VAL A 234 -19.32 0.38 -28.73
CA VAL A 234 -19.88 -0.35 -29.87
C VAL A 234 -20.73 0.58 -30.76
N LEU A 235 -21.57 1.43 -30.17
CA LEU A 235 -22.43 2.37 -30.91
C LEU A 235 -21.62 3.39 -31.71
N GLN A 236 -20.53 3.91 -31.14
CA GLN A 236 -19.67 4.91 -31.79
C GLN A 236 -18.52 4.28 -32.61
N GLY A 237 -18.42 2.95 -32.65
CA GLY A 237 -17.34 2.25 -33.37
C GLY A 237 -15.94 2.49 -32.79
N ILE A 238 -15.83 2.74 -31.49
CA ILE A 238 -14.56 2.93 -30.78
C ILE A 238 -13.91 1.57 -30.55
N ASP A 239 -12.70 1.40 -31.10
CA ASP A 239 -11.91 0.18 -30.91
C ASP A 239 -11.15 0.24 -29.58
N LEU A 240 -11.65 -0.49 -28.57
CA LEU A 240 -11.10 -0.52 -27.22
C LEU A 240 -9.71 -1.17 -27.11
N GLU A 241 -9.30 -1.97 -28.11
CA GLU A 241 -7.95 -2.57 -28.16
C GLU A 241 -6.91 -1.59 -28.69
N LYS A 242 -7.34 -0.50 -29.33
CA LYS A 242 -6.47 0.55 -29.85
C LYS A 242 -6.50 1.77 -28.94
N GLN A 243 -5.62 2.72 -29.24
CA GLN A 243 -5.64 4.01 -28.56
C GLN A 243 -6.90 4.79 -28.95
N PHE A 244 -7.70 5.16 -27.96
CA PHE A 244 -8.90 5.99 -28.14
C PHE A 244 -8.90 7.19 -27.19
N LEU A 245 -9.71 8.20 -27.51
CA LEU A 245 -9.89 9.39 -26.67
C LEU A 245 -10.93 9.10 -25.58
N VAL A 246 -10.54 9.26 -24.32
CA VAL A 246 -11.46 9.07 -23.18
C VAL A 246 -12.60 10.08 -23.20
N GLY A 247 -12.35 11.28 -23.75
CA GLY A 247 -13.39 12.29 -23.95
C GLY A 247 -14.48 11.84 -24.94
N ASP A 248 -14.12 11.11 -26.00
CA ASP A 248 -15.10 10.60 -26.97
C ASP A 248 -15.86 9.41 -26.38
N LEU A 249 -15.19 8.59 -25.58
CA LEU A 249 -15.83 7.52 -24.81
C LEU A 249 -16.82 8.09 -23.78
N TRP A 250 -16.46 9.16 -23.07
CA TRP A 250 -17.38 9.85 -22.17
C TRP A 250 -18.62 10.35 -22.91
N LYS A 251 -18.45 11.01 -24.06
CA LYS A 251 -19.57 11.47 -24.90
C LYS A 251 -20.44 10.31 -25.39
N SER A 252 -19.85 9.16 -25.73
CA SER A 252 -20.59 7.98 -26.19
C SER A 252 -21.52 7.37 -25.15
N VAL A 253 -21.30 7.71 -23.87
CA VAL A 253 -22.08 7.22 -22.73
C VAL A 253 -23.17 8.20 -22.32
N LEU A 254 -23.06 9.46 -22.74
CA LEU A 254 -24.11 10.46 -22.55
C LEU A 254 -25.24 10.15 -23.54
N ASP A 255 -26.47 10.18 -23.05
CA ASP A 255 -27.65 10.13 -23.90
C ASP A 255 -27.70 11.44 -24.73
N ASP A 256 -28.27 11.41 -25.94
CA ASP A 256 -28.32 12.58 -26.85
C ASP A 256 -29.16 13.75 -26.28
N ASP A 257 -29.87 13.53 -25.17
CA ASP A 257 -30.67 14.53 -24.46
C ASP A 257 -29.79 15.34 -23.49
N GLU A 258 -29.37 16.54 -23.91
CA GLU A 258 -28.53 17.46 -23.13
C GLU A 258 -29.14 17.89 -21.77
N GLU A 259 -30.44 17.67 -21.55
CA GLU A 259 -31.14 17.98 -20.31
C GLU A 259 -31.07 16.86 -19.25
N MET A 260 -30.63 15.64 -19.62
CA MET A 260 -30.55 14.52 -18.69
C MET A 260 -29.26 14.58 -17.86
N GLU A 261 -29.38 14.39 -16.55
CA GLU A 261 -28.22 14.27 -15.66
C GLU A 261 -27.34 13.09 -16.12
N PRO A 262 -26.00 13.23 -16.16
CA PRO A 262 -25.13 12.14 -16.54
C PRO A 262 -25.41 10.88 -15.70
N PRO A 263 -25.29 9.68 -16.29
CA PRO A 263 -25.65 8.43 -15.61
C PRO A 263 -24.78 8.13 -14.39
N PHE A 264 -23.59 8.73 -14.31
CA PHE A 264 -22.66 8.66 -13.20
C PHE A 264 -21.61 9.79 -13.31
N PRO A 265 -20.86 10.12 -12.24
CA PRO A 265 -19.81 11.12 -12.30
C PRO A 265 -18.71 10.78 -13.30
N ARG A 266 -18.21 11.77 -14.04
CA ARG A 266 -17.10 11.60 -14.97
C ARG A 266 -15.84 11.04 -14.29
N ALA A 267 -15.57 11.48 -13.06
CA ALA A 267 -14.44 11.00 -12.27
C ALA A 267 -14.48 9.48 -12.03
N LEU A 268 -15.68 8.90 -11.89
CA LEU A 268 -15.86 7.45 -11.77
C LEU A 268 -15.55 6.73 -13.08
N LEU A 269 -15.98 7.27 -14.23
CA LEU A 269 -15.60 6.70 -15.54
C LEU A 269 -14.09 6.71 -15.70
N GLU A 270 -13.45 7.85 -15.45
CA GLU A 270 -11.99 7.95 -15.59
C GLU A 270 -11.24 7.03 -14.61
N ALA A 271 -11.76 6.81 -13.40
CA ALA A 271 -11.21 5.85 -12.44
C ALA A 271 -11.32 4.40 -12.95
N VAL A 272 -12.46 4.02 -13.52
CA VAL A 272 -12.65 2.70 -14.15
C VAL A 272 -11.71 2.53 -15.34
N VAL A 273 -11.65 3.53 -16.25
CA VAL A 273 -10.76 3.52 -17.41
C VAL A 273 -9.30 3.38 -16.98
N ARG A 274 -8.83 4.17 -16.01
CA ARG A 274 -7.45 4.06 -15.46
C ARG A 274 -7.15 2.66 -14.93
N ARG A 275 -8.10 2.01 -14.27
CA ARG A 275 -7.92 0.65 -13.72
C ARG A 275 -7.74 -0.41 -14.81
N ILE A 276 -8.44 -0.28 -15.93
CA ILE A 276 -8.44 -1.27 -17.02
C ILE A 276 -7.47 -0.92 -18.16
N CYS A 277 -6.87 0.27 -18.14
CA CYS A 277 -5.78 0.64 -19.05
C CYS A 277 -4.59 -0.32 -18.93
N ILE A 278 -3.90 -0.52 -20.07
CA ILE A 278 -2.65 -1.28 -20.13
C ILE A 278 -1.67 -0.76 -19.07
N ALA A 279 -1.17 -1.65 -18.21
CA ALA A 279 -0.36 -1.29 -17.04
C ALA A 279 0.81 -0.34 -17.34
N ASN A 280 1.49 -0.52 -18.48
CA ASN A 280 2.64 0.29 -18.88
C ASN A 280 2.27 1.66 -19.47
N GLU A 281 1.00 1.86 -19.86
CA GLU A 281 0.48 3.10 -20.44
C GLU A 281 -0.45 3.85 -19.47
N ARG A 282 -0.54 3.38 -18.21
CA ARG A 282 -1.39 4.01 -17.18
C ARG A 282 -0.85 5.41 -16.87
N PRO A 283 -1.64 6.47 -17.10
CA PRO A 283 -1.26 7.80 -16.64
C PRO A 283 -1.22 7.82 -15.11
N PRO A 284 -0.29 8.57 -14.51
CA PRO A 284 -0.32 8.84 -13.07
C PRO A 284 -1.67 9.43 -12.65
N LEU A 285 -2.08 9.18 -11.41
CA LEU A 285 -3.33 9.74 -10.86
C LEU A 285 -3.37 11.28 -10.85
N VAL A 286 -2.22 11.93 -11.00
CA VAL A 286 -2.06 13.39 -11.04
C VAL A 286 -2.48 13.96 -12.40
N ASP A 287 -2.44 13.15 -13.46
CA ASP A 287 -2.64 13.58 -14.83
C ASP A 287 -4.06 13.25 -15.35
N ASP A 288 -4.59 14.15 -16.16
CA ASP A 288 -5.84 13.93 -16.87
C ASP A 288 -5.66 12.83 -17.91
N ILE A 289 -6.55 11.83 -17.88
CA ILE A 289 -6.51 10.73 -18.84
C ILE A 289 -7.14 11.16 -20.16
N LYS A 290 -6.28 11.52 -21.12
CA LYS A 290 -6.73 11.94 -22.46
C LYS A 290 -6.96 10.75 -23.39
N TRP A 291 -6.04 9.79 -23.34
CA TRP A 291 -6.02 8.61 -24.20
C TRP A 291 -5.94 7.35 -23.34
N ALA A 292 -6.56 6.28 -23.82
CA ALA A 292 -6.54 4.98 -23.18
C ALA A 292 -6.51 3.87 -24.23
N SER A 293 -5.99 2.72 -23.82
CA SER A 293 -5.95 1.46 -24.55
C SER A 293 -6.18 0.34 -23.53
N PHE A 294 -6.98 -0.67 -23.86
CA PHE A 294 -7.31 -1.74 -22.92
C PHE A 294 -6.58 -3.03 -23.29
N ASP A 295 -5.97 -3.67 -22.28
CA ASP A 295 -5.54 -5.06 -22.43
C ASP A 295 -6.76 -5.97 -22.39
N LYS A 296 -7.01 -6.63 -23.51
CA LYS A 296 -8.07 -7.62 -23.67
C LYS A 296 -8.09 -8.65 -22.54
N VAL A 297 -6.93 -9.16 -22.12
CA VAL A 297 -6.86 -10.23 -21.11
C VAL A 297 -7.16 -9.68 -19.72
N GLU A 298 -6.45 -8.64 -19.29
CA GLU A 298 -6.67 -8.02 -17.98
C GLU A 298 -8.09 -7.47 -17.83
N CYS A 299 -8.61 -6.79 -18.86
CA CYS A 299 -9.95 -6.24 -18.84
C CYS A 299 -11.00 -7.36 -18.74
N THR A 300 -10.88 -8.43 -19.53
CA THR A 300 -11.81 -9.57 -19.47
C THR A 300 -11.84 -10.19 -18.07
N GLN A 301 -10.68 -10.38 -17.45
CA GLN A 301 -10.57 -10.89 -16.07
C GLN A 301 -11.25 -9.95 -15.07
N TRP A 302 -10.97 -8.65 -15.15
CA TRP A 302 -11.54 -7.64 -14.27
C TRP A 302 -13.07 -7.57 -14.39
N VAL A 303 -13.63 -7.65 -15.60
CA VAL A 303 -15.08 -7.69 -15.82
C VAL A 303 -15.70 -8.93 -15.19
N GLY A 304 -15.06 -10.10 -15.36
CA GLY A 304 -15.56 -11.35 -14.78
C GLY A 304 -15.57 -11.33 -13.26
N GLU A 305 -14.49 -10.83 -12.66
CA GLU A 305 -14.37 -10.64 -11.21
C GLU A 305 -15.40 -9.64 -10.68
N THR A 306 -15.55 -8.49 -11.35
CA THR A 306 -16.51 -7.44 -10.99
C THR A 306 -17.95 -7.94 -11.12
N TYR A 307 -18.25 -8.74 -12.13
CA TYR A 307 -19.56 -9.36 -12.30
C TYR A 307 -19.91 -10.31 -11.14
N LEU A 308 -18.95 -11.17 -10.75
CA LEU A 308 -19.12 -12.06 -9.59
C LEU A 308 -19.34 -11.26 -8.31
N ALA A 309 -18.52 -10.24 -8.06
CA ALA A 309 -18.65 -9.39 -6.89
C ALA A 309 -19.99 -8.64 -6.84
N ALA A 310 -20.57 -8.28 -8.00
CA ALA A 310 -21.82 -7.55 -8.08
C ALA A 310 -23.08 -8.43 -7.89
N ASN A 311 -23.05 -9.66 -8.41
CA ASN A 311 -24.23 -10.54 -8.52
C ASN A 311 -24.20 -11.75 -7.57
N ALA A 312 -23.01 -12.22 -7.19
CA ALA A 312 -22.81 -13.35 -6.28
C ALA A 312 -21.78 -13.04 -5.17
N PRO A 313 -21.96 -11.95 -4.39
CA PRO A 313 -21.00 -11.53 -3.37
C PRO A 313 -20.82 -12.53 -2.23
N THR A 314 -21.78 -13.43 -2.01
CA THR A 314 -21.81 -14.35 -0.87
C THR A 314 -22.23 -15.76 -1.31
N THR A 315 -21.95 -16.75 -0.46
CA THR A 315 -22.42 -18.13 -0.63
C THR A 315 -23.95 -18.21 -0.78
N SER A 316 -24.70 -17.33 -0.11
CA SER A 316 -26.17 -17.27 -0.19
C SER A 316 -26.70 -16.69 -1.49
N SER A 317 -25.86 -15.99 -2.26
CA SER A 317 -26.20 -15.39 -3.55
C SER A 317 -25.47 -16.08 -4.71
N ALA A 318 -25.05 -17.33 -4.52
CA ALA A 318 -24.33 -18.09 -5.54
C ALA A 318 -25.15 -18.24 -6.82
N ILE A 319 -24.48 -18.05 -7.95
CA ILE A 319 -25.10 -18.11 -9.29
C ILE A 319 -24.68 -19.37 -10.02
N GLY A 320 -25.51 -19.84 -10.95
CA GLY A 320 -25.18 -21.01 -11.77
C GLY A 320 -23.93 -20.77 -12.61
N ARG A 321 -23.01 -21.74 -12.66
CA ARG A 321 -21.76 -21.65 -13.43
C ARG A 321 -22.01 -21.29 -14.91
N SER A 322 -22.98 -21.94 -15.52
CA SER A 322 -23.35 -21.71 -16.93
C SER A 322 -24.05 -20.36 -17.14
N GLU A 323 -24.80 -19.90 -16.15
CA GLU A 323 -25.45 -18.58 -16.15
C GLU A 323 -24.40 -17.48 -16.06
N PHE A 324 -23.45 -17.60 -15.13
CA PHE A 324 -22.32 -16.69 -15.01
C PHE A 324 -21.52 -16.58 -16.31
N LEU A 325 -21.10 -17.71 -16.90
CA LEU A 325 -20.30 -17.69 -18.11
C LEU A 325 -21.03 -17.04 -19.29
N ARG A 326 -22.35 -17.18 -19.36
CA ARG A 326 -23.17 -16.52 -20.38
C ARG A 326 -23.21 -15.01 -20.14
N ALA A 327 -23.60 -14.61 -18.93
CA ALA A 327 -23.74 -13.20 -18.60
C ALA A 327 -22.40 -12.44 -18.63
N TRP A 328 -21.29 -13.09 -18.25
CA TRP A 328 -19.95 -12.53 -18.40
C TRP A 328 -19.62 -12.30 -19.88
N LYS A 329 -19.89 -13.27 -20.76
CA LYS A 329 -19.70 -13.10 -22.22
C LYS A 329 -20.57 -12.00 -22.80
N ASP A 330 -21.80 -11.85 -22.30
CA ASP A 330 -22.71 -10.81 -22.77
C ASP A 330 -22.24 -9.39 -22.37
N CYS A 331 -21.45 -9.27 -21.30
CA CYS A 331 -20.83 -8.01 -20.88
C CYS A 331 -19.55 -7.66 -21.65
N LEU A 332 -19.10 -8.48 -22.60
CA LEU A 332 -17.83 -8.27 -23.33
C LEU A 332 -18.08 -7.92 -24.80
N PRO A 333 -17.19 -7.13 -25.42
CA PRO A 333 -17.14 -6.98 -26.87
C PRO A 333 -17.11 -8.34 -27.58
N GLU A 334 -17.71 -8.42 -28.78
CA GLU A 334 -17.86 -9.69 -29.49
C GLU A 334 -16.52 -10.40 -29.73
N SER A 335 -15.48 -9.64 -30.06
CA SER A 335 -14.11 -10.12 -30.25
C SER A 335 -13.47 -10.72 -28.98
N TRP A 336 -14.00 -10.41 -27.79
CA TRP A 336 -13.46 -10.79 -26.49
C TRP A 336 -14.18 -11.98 -25.86
N ARG A 337 -15.36 -12.36 -26.37
CA ARG A 337 -16.17 -13.45 -25.79
C ARG A 337 -15.45 -14.80 -25.69
N GLY A 338 -14.45 -15.05 -26.55
CA GLY A 338 -13.60 -16.24 -26.49
C GLY A 338 -12.65 -16.30 -25.28
N GLU A 339 -12.39 -15.15 -24.64
CA GLU A 339 -11.51 -15.04 -23.47
C GLU A 339 -12.23 -15.30 -22.15
N ALA A 340 -13.56 -15.30 -22.12
CA ALA A 340 -14.34 -15.60 -20.93
C ALA A 340 -14.33 -17.10 -20.59
N ALA A 341 -13.41 -17.49 -19.70
CA ALA A 341 -13.31 -18.84 -19.14
C ALA A 341 -12.94 -18.78 -17.66
N LEU A 342 -13.49 -19.69 -16.83
CA LEU A 342 -13.19 -19.72 -15.39
C LEU A 342 -11.71 -19.93 -15.09
N SER A 343 -11.00 -20.69 -15.93
CA SER A 343 -9.56 -20.92 -15.77
C SER A 343 -8.72 -19.65 -15.98
N LYS A 344 -9.31 -18.60 -16.57
CA LYS A 344 -8.66 -17.31 -16.80
C LYS A 344 -8.92 -16.32 -15.67
N LEU A 345 -9.84 -16.61 -14.75
CA LEU A 345 -10.06 -15.76 -13.58
C LEU A 345 -8.89 -15.84 -12.60
N PRO A 346 -8.64 -14.78 -11.80
CA PRO A 346 -7.60 -14.80 -10.78
C PRO A 346 -7.77 -15.96 -9.79
N ASN A 347 -6.65 -16.56 -9.37
CA ASN A 347 -6.67 -17.71 -8.47
C ASN A 347 -7.39 -17.36 -7.16
N GLY A 348 -8.36 -18.22 -6.78
CA GLY A 348 -9.11 -18.05 -5.55
C GLY A 348 -10.14 -16.93 -5.57
N CYS A 349 -10.42 -16.28 -6.72
CA CYS A 349 -11.44 -15.21 -6.79
C CYS A 349 -12.89 -15.72 -6.71
N TYR A 350 -13.09 -17.03 -6.81
CA TYR A 350 -14.40 -17.66 -6.68
C TYR A 350 -14.30 -18.93 -5.85
N ASN A 351 -15.40 -19.23 -5.16
CA ASN A 351 -15.61 -20.51 -4.48
C ASN A 351 -16.80 -21.23 -5.14
N THR A 352 -16.87 -22.54 -4.98
CA THR A 352 -17.95 -23.39 -5.48
C THR A 352 -18.69 -23.99 -4.29
N PRO A 353 -19.78 -23.35 -3.79
CA PRO A 353 -20.59 -23.91 -2.72
C PRO A 353 -21.18 -25.27 -3.12
N ASP A 354 -21.64 -25.36 -4.38
CA ASP A 354 -22.12 -26.58 -5.03
C ASP A 354 -21.34 -26.81 -6.34
N PRO A 355 -21.32 -28.04 -6.89
CA PRO A 355 -20.63 -28.35 -8.16
C PRO A 355 -21.16 -27.54 -9.37
N THR A 356 -22.35 -26.95 -9.25
CA THR A 356 -23.02 -26.18 -10.31
C THR A 356 -23.08 -24.68 -10.03
N THR A 357 -22.70 -24.21 -8.83
CA THR A 357 -22.83 -22.81 -8.41
C THR A 357 -21.47 -22.20 -8.09
N ILE A 358 -21.37 -20.88 -8.24
CA ILE A 358 -20.16 -20.12 -7.92
C ILE A 358 -20.51 -18.84 -7.17
N CYS A 359 -19.63 -18.43 -6.26
CA CYS A 359 -19.74 -17.13 -5.56
C CYS A 359 -18.36 -16.45 -5.50
N PHE A 360 -18.37 -15.12 -5.37
CA PHE A 360 -17.19 -14.30 -5.23
C PHE A 360 -16.47 -14.55 -3.91
N VAL A 361 -15.14 -14.45 -3.94
CA VAL A 361 -14.29 -14.45 -2.74
C VAL A 361 -13.51 -13.15 -2.71
N GLU A 362 -13.67 -12.42 -1.61
CA GLU A 362 -13.01 -11.15 -1.37
C GLU A 362 -11.48 -11.32 -1.38
N PRO A 363 -10.71 -10.37 -1.95
CA PRO A 363 -9.25 -10.45 -2.02
C PRO A 363 -8.57 -10.73 -0.67
N SER A 364 -9.09 -10.17 0.42
CA SER A 364 -8.62 -10.37 1.79
C SER A 364 -8.71 -11.82 2.28
N GLN A 365 -9.64 -12.60 1.70
CA GLN A 365 -9.92 -14.00 2.08
C GLN A 365 -9.27 -15.01 1.12
N ARG A 366 -8.62 -14.53 0.05
CA ARG A 366 -7.93 -15.41 -0.92
C ARG A 366 -6.69 -15.98 -0.25
N GLN A 367 -6.66 -17.28 -0.02
CA GLN A 367 -5.43 -17.93 0.41
C GLN A 367 -4.41 -17.89 -0.74
N PRO A 368 -3.15 -17.49 -0.48
CA PRO A 368 -2.07 -17.70 -1.43
C PRO A 368 -1.89 -19.21 -1.57
N THR A 369 -2.39 -19.77 -2.66
CA THR A 369 -2.21 -21.19 -2.94
C THR A 369 -0.78 -21.42 -3.37
N ASN A 370 0.05 -21.89 -2.43
CA ASN A 370 1.23 -22.68 -2.76
C ASN A 370 0.78 -23.80 -3.70
N LYS A 371 1.33 -23.80 -4.92
CA LYS A 371 1.21 -24.94 -5.84
C LYS A 371 1.80 -26.19 -5.17
N THR A 372 0.95 -26.98 -4.51
CA THR A 372 1.22 -28.39 -4.26
C THR A 372 -0.11 -29.11 -4.12
N ALA A 373 -0.32 -30.06 -5.02
CA ALA A 373 -1.49 -30.91 -5.06
C ALA A 373 -1.67 -31.71 -3.76
N SER A 374 -2.95 -31.98 -3.48
CA SER A 374 -3.54 -32.79 -2.42
C SER A 374 -2.83 -34.11 -2.07
N THR A 375 -2.69 -34.38 -0.77
CA THR A 375 -2.86 -35.72 -0.17
C THR A 375 -3.32 -35.52 1.30
N PRO A 376 -4.16 -36.40 1.87
CA PRO A 376 -5.03 -36.06 3.00
C PRO A 376 -4.29 -36.10 4.34
N ALA A 377 -4.90 -35.40 5.29
CA ALA A 377 -4.42 -35.19 6.65
C ALA A 377 -4.14 -36.49 7.41
N THR A 378 -2.95 -36.57 8.00
CA THR A 378 -2.72 -37.28 9.26
C THR A 378 -2.14 -36.32 10.28
N THR A 379 -2.84 -36.25 11.40
CA THR A 379 -2.54 -35.50 12.62
C THR A 379 -1.16 -35.84 13.20
N ALA A 380 -0.27 -34.86 13.29
CA ALA A 380 0.87 -34.91 14.21
C ALA A 380 1.20 -33.49 14.70
N LYS A 381 0.96 -33.24 16.00
CA LYS A 381 1.43 -32.06 16.72
C LYS A 381 2.97 -32.11 16.79
N ALA A 382 3.66 -31.22 16.09
CA ALA A 382 5.09 -31.01 16.27
C ALA A 382 5.35 -29.63 16.92
N LYS A 383 5.74 -29.66 18.19
CA LYS A 383 6.33 -28.52 18.91
C LYS A 383 7.67 -28.19 18.28
N ASN A 384 7.84 -26.97 17.75
CA ASN A 384 9.09 -26.54 17.15
C ASN A 384 9.81 -25.53 18.07
N THR A 385 10.50 -26.03 19.09
CA THR A 385 11.54 -25.25 19.80
C THR A 385 12.82 -25.36 18.99
N ARG A 386 13.09 -24.31 18.20
CA ARG A 386 14.21 -24.23 17.25
C ARG A 386 15.50 -23.92 18.01
N ASN A 387 16.33 -24.93 18.26
CA ASN A 387 17.55 -24.81 19.06
C ASN A 387 18.75 -24.54 18.14
N TRP A 388 19.26 -23.30 18.15
CA TRP A 388 20.33 -22.80 17.28
C TRP A 388 21.69 -23.49 17.46
N HIS A 389 21.91 -24.18 18.57
CA HIS A 389 23.19 -24.80 18.90
C HIS A 389 23.57 -26.03 18.06
N GLU A 390 22.63 -26.66 17.34
CA GLU A 390 22.94 -27.82 16.51
C GLU A 390 23.45 -27.45 15.11
N LEU A 391 23.10 -26.27 14.60
CA LEU A 391 23.47 -25.82 13.24
C LEU A 391 24.97 -25.49 13.10
N LEU A 392 25.67 -25.23 14.21
CA LEU A 392 27.09 -24.87 14.23
C LEU A 392 28.04 -26.07 14.37
N LYS A 393 27.54 -27.29 14.66
CA LYS A 393 28.39 -28.48 14.77
C LYS A 393 28.68 -29.16 13.42
N GLY A 394 28.04 -28.75 12.33
CA GLY A 394 28.20 -29.34 10.99
C GLY A 394 29.32 -28.76 10.12
N ARG A 395 30.13 -27.82 10.63
CA ARG A 395 31.30 -27.30 9.91
C ARG A 395 32.58 -27.49 10.72
N ARG A 396 33.15 -28.69 10.61
CA ARG A 396 34.59 -28.93 10.73
C ARG A 396 35.01 -30.02 9.75
#